data_AF-A0A448YSU3-F1
#
_entry.id   AF-A0A448YSU3-F1
#
_cell.length_a   1.000
_cell.length_b   1.000
_cell.length_c   1.000
_cell.angle_alpha   90.00
_cell.angle_beta   90.00
_cell.angle_gamma   90.00
#
_symmetry.space_group_name_H-M   'P 1'
#
loop_
_entity.id
_entity.type
_entity.pdbx_description
1 polymer ?
#
loop_
_entity_poly.entity_id
_entity_poly.type
_entity_poly.pdbx_seq_one_letter_code
_entity_poly.pdbx_strand_id
1 'polypeptide(L)'
;MPKHTIDSEAAEVTKKRRKNLVEPNYTIYVKNLNDKVSKSAMQRNLYVLFSTYCDVVRISYRNKGKLRGQAWLNVSSIEDAELALVRLRGISMFGKKVEMEFSGKVGDVTGEEMPRYT
;
A
#
# COMPACT_ATOMS: atom_id res chain seq x y z
N MET A 1 50.42 -26.46 -6.88
CA MET A 1 49.28 -26.47 -7.83
C MET A 1 48.01 -26.09 -7.08
N PRO A 2 47.13 -25.26 -7.67
CA PRO A 2 46.05 -24.56 -6.97
C PRO A 2 44.67 -25.24 -7.09
N LYS A 3 43.81 -24.99 -6.11
CA LYS A 3 42.36 -24.62 -6.17
C LYS A 3 41.86 -24.51 -4.72
N HIS A 4 41.69 -23.31 -4.15
CA HIS A 4 40.40 -22.61 -4.03
C HIS A 4 39.23 -23.55 -3.68
N THR A 5 38.53 -23.37 -2.56
CA THR A 5 37.49 -22.33 -2.38
C THR A 5 37.06 -22.36 -0.89
N ILE A 6 37.35 -21.32 -0.11
CA ILE A 6 36.46 -20.19 0.28
C ILE A 6 35.51 -20.56 1.44
N ASP A 7 35.89 -20.05 2.62
CA ASP A 7 35.07 -19.38 3.63
C ASP A 7 33.59 -19.76 3.71
N SER A 8 33.23 -20.31 4.87
CA SER A 8 31.90 -20.65 5.38
C SER A 8 30.97 -19.43 5.59
N GLU A 9 30.96 -18.48 4.66
CA GLU A 9 30.28 -17.19 4.71
C GLU A 9 29.24 -17.07 3.59
N ALA A 10 28.32 -18.03 3.48
CA ALA A 10 27.25 -18.00 2.48
C ALA A 10 25.85 -18.38 3.00
N ALA A 11 25.71 -18.75 4.28
CA ALA A 11 24.42 -19.19 4.82
C ALA A 11 23.57 -18.07 5.45
N GLU A 12 24.12 -16.88 5.72
CA GLU A 12 23.37 -15.79 6.37
C GLU A 12 22.92 -14.64 5.44
N VAL A 13 23.24 -14.69 4.14
CA VAL A 13 22.88 -13.62 3.19
C VAL A 13 21.47 -13.79 2.59
N THR A 14 20.77 -14.88 2.89
CA THR A 14 19.37 -15.13 2.47
C THR A 14 18.31 -14.58 3.43
N LYS A 15 18.66 -13.68 4.34
CA LYS A 15 17.69 -12.88 5.12
C LYS A 15 17.27 -11.58 4.42
N LYS A 16 17.42 -11.46 3.08
CA LYS A 16 17.20 -10.17 2.37
C LYS A 16 16.23 -10.16 1.19
N ARG A 17 15.55 -11.27 0.89
CA ARG A 17 14.37 -11.28 -0.01
C ARG A 17 13.38 -12.35 0.43
N ARG A 18 12.81 -12.20 1.63
CA ARG A 18 11.44 -12.70 1.79
C ARG A 18 10.63 -11.89 0.77
N LYS A 19 10.27 -12.52 -0.35
CA LYS A 19 9.08 -12.10 -1.10
C LYS A 19 8.01 -12.00 -0.02
N ASN A 20 7.68 -10.80 0.43
CA ASN A 20 6.54 -10.60 1.28
C ASN A 20 5.35 -10.99 0.40
N LEU A 21 4.98 -12.27 0.46
CA LEU A 21 3.70 -12.75 -0.03
C LEU A 21 2.70 -12.15 0.94
N VAL A 22 2.35 -10.88 0.71
CA VAL A 22 1.26 -10.28 1.46
C VAL A 22 0.01 -10.99 0.97
N GLU A 23 -0.64 -11.69 1.88
CA GLU A 23 -1.84 -12.46 1.58
C GLU A 23 -2.94 -11.53 1.05
N PRO A 24 -3.82 -12.03 0.17
CA PRO A 24 -4.94 -11.26 -0.35
C PRO A 24 -5.77 -10.62 0.77
N ASN A 25 -5.71 -9.29 0.81
CA ASN A 25 -6.34 -8.33 1.74
C ASN A 25 -7.65 -7.73 1.20
N TYR A 26 -8.70 -7.52 2.02
CA TYR A 26 -9.74 -6.52 1.74
C TYR A 26 -9.23 -5.08 1.89
N THR A 27 -8.02 -4.91 2.42
CA THR A 27 -7.38 -3.60 2.53
C THR A 27 -6.19 -3.48 1.58
N ILE A 28 -6.23 -2.47 0.72
CA ILE A 28 -5.11 -2.06 -0.14
C ILE A 28 -4.31 -1.01 0.60
N TYR A 29 -3.02 -1.26 0.75
CA TYR A 29 -2.06 -0.28 1.25
C TYR A 29 -1.45 0.48 0.08
N VAL A 30 -1.45 1.81 0.17
CA VAL A 30 -0.92 2.70 -0.86
C VAL A 30 0.14 3.59 -0.23
N LYS A 31 1.33 3.61 -0.84
CA LYS A 31 2.50 4.38 -0.39
C LYS A 31 3.03 5.29 -1.49
N ASN A 32 3.92 6.18 -1.08
CA ASN A 32 4.55 7.20 -1.92
C ASN A 32 3.59 8.24 -2.52
N LEU A 33 2.44 8.47 -1.88
CA LEU A 33 1.53 9.55 -2.28
C LEU A 33 2.19 10.92 -2.07
N ASN A 34 1.72 11.92 -2.81
CA ASN A 34 2.14 13.31 -2.63
C ASN A 34 1.53 13.86 -1.34
N ASP A 35 2.37 14.31 -0.40
CA ASP A 35 1.97 14.81 0.92
C ASP A 35 1.60 16.30 0.93
N LYS A 36 1.87 17.02 -0.17
CA LYS A 36 1.47 18.42 -0.36
C LYS A 36 0.01 18.57 -0.74
N VAL A 37 -0.66 17.49 -1.14
CA VAL A 37 -2.08 17.49 -1.50
C VAL A 37 -2.93 17.45 -0.23
N SER A 38 -4.05 18.19 -0.23
CA SER A 38 -4.96 18.19 0.92
C SER A 38 -5.57 16.80 1.15
N LYS A 39 -5.83 16.47 2.42
CA LYS A 39 -6.37 15.15 2.80
C LYS A 39 -7.66 14.82 2.02
N SER A 40 -8.58 15.77 1.96
CA SER A 40 -9.87 15.61 1.28
C SER A 40 -9.72 15.46 -0.23
N ALA A 41 -8.80 16.20 -0.87
CA ALA A 41 -8.56 16.06 -2.30
C ALA A 41 -7.92 14.70 -2.63
N MET A 42 -6.94 14.25 -1.84
CA MET A 42 -6.32 12.95 -2.04
C MET A 42 -7.34 11.80 -1.89
N GLN A 43 -8.18 11.85 -0.85
CA GLN A 43 -9.25 10.85 -0.65
C GLN A 43 -10.22 10.80 -1.83
N ARG A 44 -10.65 11.97 -2.35
CA ARG A 44 -11.53 12.04 -3.51
C ARG A 44 -10.89 11.42 -4.77
N ASN A 45 -9.62 11.74 -5.02
CA ASN A 45 -8.92 11.23 -6.20
C ASN A 45 -8.65 9.72 -6.10
N LEU A 46 -8.30 9.23 -4.90
CA LEU A 46 -8.20 7.80 -4.64
C LEU A 46 -9.55 7.11 -4.88
N TYR A 47 -10.65 7.67 -4.39
CA TYR A 47 -11.99 7.10 -4.64
C TYR A 47 -12.31 7.03 -6.13
N VAL A 48 -12.14 8.12 -6.86
CA VAL A 48 -12.40 8.16 -8.32
C VAL A 48 -11.55 7.15 -9.07
N LEU A 49 -10.27 7.03 -8.72
CA LEU A 49 -9.37 6.09 -9.38
C LEU A 49 -9.73 4.62 -9.12
N PHE A 50 -10.06 4.29 -7.87
CA PHE A 50 -10.29 2.91 -7.45
C PHE A 50 -11.72 2.44 -7.72
N SER A 51 -12.71 3.33 -7.68
CA SER A 51 -14.14 3.03 -7.94
C SER A 51 -14.43 2.41 -9.32
N THR A 52 -13.49 2.49 -10.27
CA THR A 52 -13.63 1.83 -11.58
C THR A 52 -13.36 0.31 -11.50
N TYR A 53 -12.63 -0.15 -10.48
CA TYR A 53 -12.15 -1.52 -10.37
C TYR A 53 -12.64 -2.23 -9.11
N CYS A 54 -12.95 -1.48 -8.05
CA CYS A 54 -13.39 -2.03 -6.79
C CYS A 54 -14.45 -1.15 -6.13
N ASP A 55 -15.35 -1.78 -5.38
CA ASP A 55 -16.28 -1.05 -4.52
C ASP A 55 -15.56 -0.63 -3.21
N VAL A 56 -15.32 0.68 -3.09
CA VAL A 56 -14.53 1.27 -2.01
C VAL A 56 -15.43 1.63 -0.84
N VAL A 57 -15.29 0.89 0.26
CA VAL A 57 -16.04 1.09 1.50
C VAL A 57 -15.47 2.27 2.29
N ARG A 58 -14.14 2.39 2.38
CA ARG A 58 -13.49 3.43 3.19
C ARG A 58 -12.09 3.77 2.71
N ILE A 59 -11.73 5.06 2.78
CA ILE A 59 -10.39 5.54 2.48
C ILE A 59 -9.82 6.29 3.68
N SER A 60 -8.71 5.80 4.22
CA SER A 60 -7.92 6.48 5.25
C SER A 60 -6.61 6.96 4.65
N TYR A 61 -6.43 8.27 4.52
CA TYR A 61 -5.18 8.89 4.05
C TYR A 61 -4.54 9.72 5.16
N ARG A 62 -3.21 9.58 5.28
CA ARG A 62 -2.38 10.30 6.25
C ARG A 62 -1.38 11.19 5.49
N ASN A 63 -1.50 12.51 5.68
CA ASN A 63 -0.60 13.51 5.07
C ASN A 63 0.39 14.14 6.07
N LYS A 64 0.34 13.75 7.36
CA LYS A 64 1.17 14.30 8.42
C LYS A 64 1.85 13.19 9.24
N GLY A 65 2.94 13.56 9.91
CA GLY A 65 3.68 12.67 10.82
C GLY A 65 4.43 11.54 10.11
N LYS A 66 4.73 10.48 10.85
CA LYS A 66 5.48 9.31 10.35
C LYS A 66 4.74 8.53 9.24
N LEU A 67 3.41 8.67 9.17
CA LEU A 67 2.56 8.02 8.17
C LEU A 67 2.25 8.91 6.96
N ARG A 68 2.96 10.04 6.78
CA ARG A 68 2.71 10.94 5.64
C ARG A 68 2.90 10.22 4.30
N GLY A 69 2.02 10.51 3.35
CA GLY A 69 2.07 9.93 2.00
C GLY A 69 1.62 8.46 1.95
N GLN A 70 0.88 8.01 2.97
CA GLN A 70 0.35 6.65 3.07
C GLN A 70 -1.18 6.68 3.13
N ALA A 71 -1.81 5.68 2.51
CA ALA A 71 -3.24 5.46 2.57
C ALA A 71 -3.57 3.97 2.72
N TRP A 72 -4.77 3.73 3.26
CA TRP A 72 -5.42 2.43 3.32
C TRP A 72 -6.80 2.57 2.69
N LEU A 73 -7.10 1.69 1.75
CA LEU A 73 -8.39 1.59 1.10
C LEU A 73 -9.02 0.26 1.49
N ASN A 74 -10.16 0.31 2.14
CA ASN A 74 -10.96 -0.87 2.44
C ASN A 74 -11.97 -1.05 1.31
N VAL A 75 -11.99 -2.24 0.72
CA VAL A 75 -12.89 -2.63 -0.35
C VAL A 75 -13.81 -3.75 0.11
N SER A 76 -14.88 -4.01 -0.63
CA SER A 76 -15.87 -5.03 -0.30
C SER A 76 -15.44 -6.46 -0.67
N SER A 77 -14.59 -6.63 -1.70
CA SER A 77 -14.12 -7.92 -2.21
C SER A 77 -12.59 -7.97 -2.33
N ILE A 78 -12.01 -9.15 -2.10
CA ILE A 78 -10.57 -9.40 -2.27
C ILE A 78 -10.21 -9.42 -3.76
N GLU A 79 -11.06 -10.00 -4.60
CA GLU A 79 -10.86 -10.09 -6.05
C GLU A 79 -10.79 -8.69 -6.68
N ASP A 80 -11.67 -7.80 -6.24
CA ASP A 80 -11.69 -6.38 -6.61
C ASP A 80 -10.37 -5.67 -6.23
N ALA A 81 -9.83 -5.95 -5.04
CA ALA A 81 -8.53 -5.43 -4.63
C ALA A 81 -7.39 -5.97 -5.51
N GLU A 82 -7.41 -7.26 -5.83
CA GLU A 82 -6.41 -7.86 -6.72
C GLU A 82 -6.46 -7.24 -8.12
N LEU A 83 -7.65 -7.07 -8.68
CA LEU A 83 -7.85 -6.44 -9.97
C LEU A 83 -7.30 -5.01 -9.97
N ALA A 84 -7.66 -4.21 -8.97
CA ALA A 84 -7.15 -2.85 -8.83
C ALA A 84 -5.61 -2.82 -8.74
N LEU A 85 -5.02 -3.71 -7.94
CA LEU A 85 -3.56 -3.84 -7.80
C LEU A 85 -2.87 -4.21 -9.12
N VAL A 86 -3.48 -5.03 -9.96
CA VAL A 86 -2.90 -5.38 -11.26
C VAL A 86 -3.07 -4.24 -12.26
N ARG A 87 -4.24 -3.58 -12.30
CA ARG A 87 -4.58 -2.56 -13.29
C ARG A 87 -3.92 -1.22 -13.03
N LEU A 88 -3.77 -0.83 -11.77
CA LEU A 88 -3.22 0.47 -11.38
C LEU A 88 -1.70 0.40 -11.13
N ARG A 89 -1.03 -0.71 -11.49
CA ARG A 89 0.40 -0.93 -11.20
C ARG A 89 1.25 0.10 -11.93
N GLY A 90 2.06 0.82 -11.16
CA GLY A 90 3.02 1.78 -11.70
C GLY A 90 2.42 3.09 -12.20
N ILE A 91 1.16 3.39 -11.87
CA ILE A 91 0.56 4.69 -12.15
C ILE A 91 1.34 5.81 -11.45
N SER A 92 1.21 7.01 -11.99
CA SER A 92 1.67 8.23 -11.33
C SER A 92 0.47 9.10 -10.98
N MET A 93 0.47 9.63 -9.76
CA MET A 93 -0.58 10.50 -9.23
C MET A 93 0.08 11.74 -8.63
N PHE A 94 -0.39 12.94 -8.98
CA PHE A 94 0.18 14.21 -8.53
C PHE A 94 1.71 14.31 -8.72
N GLY A 95 2.20 13.80 -9.86
CA GLY A 95 3.63 13.83 -10.20
C GLY A 95 4.50 12.81 -9.46
N LYS A 96 3.93 11.89 -8.67
CA LYS A 96 4.67 10.82 -7.99
C LYS A 96 4.16 9.45 -8.43
N LYS A 97 5.09 8.51 -8.63
CA LYS A 97 4.74 7.11 -8.88
C LYS A 97 4.16 6.49 -7.61
N VAL A 98 2.94 5.99 -7.70
CA VAL A 98 2.26 5.37 -6.57
C VAL A 98 2.65 3.90 -6.49
N GLU A 99 2.93 3.43 -5.28
CA GLU A 99 3.12 2.00 -5.03
C GLU A 99 1.96 1.50 -4.18
N MET A 100 1.49 0.31 -4.49
CA MET A 100 0.34 -0.28 -3.82
C MET A 100 0.53 -1.79 -3.70
N GLU A 101 0.13 -2.31 -2.55
CA GLU A 101 0.29 -3.69 -2.14
C GLU A 101 -0.94 -4.08 -1.31
N PHE A 102 -1.20 -5.37 -1.13
CA PHE A 102 -2.13 -5.78 -0.09
C PHE A 102 -1.62 -5.30 1.28
N SER A 103 -2.53 -4.99 2.19
CA SER A 103 -2.17 -4.66 3.57
C SER A 103 -1.85 -5.95 4.33
N GLY A 104 -0.70 -5.98 5.01
CA GLY A 104 -0.35 -7.07 5.94
C GLY A 104 -1.14 -7.03 7.26
N LYS A 105 -2.00 -6.03 7.45
CA LYS A 105 -2.93 -5.95 8.58
C LYS A 105 -4.36 -5.90 8.04
N VAL A 106 -5.22 -6.77 8.54
CA VAL A 106 -6.67 -6.73 8.29
C VAL A 106 -7.21 -5.49 8.99
N GLY A 107 -7.59 -4.48 8.20
CA GLY A 107 -8.49 -3.40 8.62
C GLY A 107 -8.25 -2.73 9.97
N ASP A 108 -7.04 -2.78 10.54
CA ASP A 108 -6.80 -2.26 11.88
C ASP A 108 -6.68 -0.74 11.75
N VAL A 109 -7.85 -0.12 11.86
CA VAL A 109 -8.09 1.29 12.03
C VAL A 109 -7.30 1.67 13.28
N THR A 110 -6.04 2.06 13.11
CA THR A 110 -5.22 2.53 14.22
C THR A 110 -5.87 3.78 14.82
N GLY A 111 -6.66 3.55 15.86
CA GLY A 111 -6.69 4.30 17.12
C GLY A 111 -6.97 5.79 17.05
N GLU A 112 -7.60 6.30 16.00
CA GLU A 112 -8.20 7.65 16.03
C GLU A 112 -9.63 7.53 15.54
N GLU A 113 -10.56 7.55 16.49
CA GLU A 113 -11.93 7.99 16.24
C GLU A 113 -11.87 9.26 15.38
N MET A 114 -12.40 9.19 14.15
CA MET A 114 -12.60 10.42 13.40
C MET A 114 -13.88 11.08 13.94
N PRO A 115 -13.89 12.41 14.08
CA PRO A 115 -15.10 13.13 14.47
C PRO A 115 -16.21 12.79 13.48
N ARG A 116 -17.40 12.51 14.01
CA ARG A 116 -18.63 12.50 13.20
C ARG A 116 -18.69 13.88 12.56
N TYR A 117 -18.66 13.95 11.23
CA TYR A 117 -19.12 15.15 10.56
C TYR A 117 -20.64 15.15 10.69
N THR A 118 -21.12 15.75 11.79
CA THR A 118 -22.44 16.38 11.86
C THR A 118 -22.28 17.83 11.46
#